data_AF-A0A1W9W6T1-F1
#
_entry.id   AF-A0A1W9W6T1-F1
#
_cell.length_a   1.000
_cell.length_b   1.000
_cell.length_c   1.000
_cell.angle_alpha   90.00
_cell.angle_beta   90.00
_cell.angle_gamma   90.00
#
_symmetry.space_group_name_H-M   'P 1'
#
loop_
_entity.id
_entity.type
_entity.pdbx_description
1 polymer ?
#
loop_
_entity_poly.entity_id
_entity_poly.type
_entity_poly.pdbx_seq_one_letter_code
_entity_poly.pdbx_strand_id
1 'polypeptide(L)' 'MSINDCKIIDLPKIHDPRGNLTFIETEQHVPFEIKRVYYLYDVPGGATRAGHAHKQLHQLIIA' A
#
# COMPACT_ATOMS: atom_id res chain seq x y z
N MET A 1 -12.65 12.04 4.43
CA MET A 1 -11.61 11.33 5.21
C MET A 1 -10.65 12.35 5.76
N SER A 2 -10.23 12.12 7.00
CA SER A 2 -9.14 12.85 7.66
C SER A 2 -7.95 11.91 7.86
N ILE A 3 -6.83 12.42 8.36
CA ILE A 3 -5.69 11.59 8.70
C ILE A 3 -6.03 10.53 9.77
N ASN A 4 -7.07 10.75 10.57
CA ASN A 4 -7.55 9.79 11.58
C ASN A 4 -8.14 8.51 10.96
N ASP A 5 -8.50 8.54 9.67
CA ASP A 5 -9.01 7.36 8.95
C ASP A 5 -7.86 6.50 8.40
N CYS A 6 -6.63 7.02 8.38
CA CYS A 6 -5.45 6.29 7.94
C CYS A 6 -4.93 5.36 9.04
N LYS A 7 -4.50 4.16 8.66
CA LYS A 7 -3.95 3.15 9.57
C LYS A 7 -2.63 2.62 9.05
N ILE A 8 -1.70 2.38 9.96
CA ILE A 8 -0.53 1.54 9.69
C ILE A 8 -1.02 0.08 9.73
N ILE A 9 -0.66 -0.69 8.71
CA ILE A 9 -1.03 -2.10 8.61
C ILE A 9 0.25 -2.92 8.63
N ASP A 10 0.39 -3.77 9.64
CA ASP A 10 1.46 -4.75 9.69
C ASP A 10 1.11 -5.93 8.78
N LEU A 11 1.99 -6.22 7.82
CA LEU A 11 1.83 -7.32 6.89
C LEU A 11 2.68 -8.53 7.30
N PRO A 12 2.23 -9.76 7.01
CA PRO A 12 3.00 -10.96 7.32
C PRO A 12 4.32 -10.94 6.54
N LYS A 13 5.40 -11.31 7.23
CA LYS A 13 6.73 -11.48 6.65
C LYS A 13 7.23 -12.88 6.93
N ILE A 14 7.22 -13.71 5.90
CA ILE A 14 7.75 -15.07 5.93
C ILE A 14 9.22 -14.98 5.52
N HIS A 15 10.11 -15.31 6.44
CA HIS A 15 11.54 -15.30 6.22
C HIS A 15 12.08 -16.73 6.07
N ASP A 16 12.89 -16.94 5.04
CA ASP A 16 13.70 -18.15 4.89
C ASP A 16 15.03 -17.82 4.17
N PRO A 17 15.98 -18.77 4.00
CA PRO A 17 17.27 -18.50 3.38
C PRO A 17 17.22 -17.94 1.95
N ARG A 18 16.09 -18.03 1.24
CA ARG A 18 15.89 -17.49 -0.11
C ARG A 18 15.48 -16.01 -0.09
N GLY A 19 15.05 -15.50 1.07
CA GLY A 19 14.66 -14.10 1.24
C GLY A 19 13.42 -13.91 2.12
N ASN A 20 12.67 -12.86 1.82
CA ASN A 20 11.45 -12.49 2.52
C ASN A 20 10.27 -12.52 1.55
N LEU A 21 9.16 -13.10 2.00
CA LEU A 21 7.90 -13.09 1.28
C LEU A 21 6.84 -12.40 2.14
N THR A 22 6.07 -11.51 1.53
CA THR A 22 4.87 -10.92 2.09
C THR A 22 3.73 -11.13 1.10
N PHE A 23 2.57 -11.51 1.61
CA PHE A 23 1.35 -11.65 0.83
C PHE A 23 0.26 -10.73 1.40
N ILE A 24 -0.69 -10.37 0.54
CA ILE A 24 -1.79 -9.46 0.86
C ILE A 24 -3.05 -10.06 0.25
N GLU A 25 -4.09 -10.18 1.06
CA GLU A 25 -5.37 -10.78 0.70
C GLU A 25 -6.50 -9.78 1.00
N THR A 26 -7.46 -9.73 0.08
CA THR A 26 -8.70 -8.95 0.20
C THR A 26 -9.49 -9.41 1.43
N GLU A 27 -10.12 -8.47 2.14
CA GLU A 27 -10.92 -8.70 3.37
C GLU A 27 -10.17 -9.34 4.54
N GLN A 28 -8.86 -9.57 4.45
CA GLN A 28 -8.02 -10.08 5.54
C GLN A 28 -6.97 -9.06 5.97
N HIS A 29 -6.13 -8.61 5.03
CA HIS A 29 -5.06 -7.66 5.31
C HIS A 29 -5.48 -6.23 4.98
N VAL A 30 -6.43 -6.06 4.05
CA VAL A 30 -7.00 -4.78 3.65
C VAL A 30 -8.54 -4.84 3.73
N PRO A 31 -9.21 -3.77 4.21
CA PRO A 31 -10.66 -3.75 4.38
C PRO A 31 -11.40 -3.38 3.08
N PHE A 32 -10.87 -3.80 1.94
CA PHE A 32 -11.42 -3.51 0.62
C PHE A 32 -10.98 -4.54 -0.41
N GLU A 33 -11.79 -4.70 -1.46
CA GLU A 33 -11.48 -5.53 -2.61
C GLU A 33 -10.33 -4.96 -3.46
N ILE A 34 -9.32 -5.77 -3.72
CA ILE A 34 -8.18 -5.38 -4.57
C ILE A 34 -8.59 -5.48 -6.05
N LYS A 35 -9.05 -4.34 -6.60
CA LYS A 35 -9.45 -4.24 -8.02
C LYS A 35 -8.32 -3.81 -8.96
N ARG A 36 -7.24 -3.25 -8.41
CA ARG A 36 -6.11 -2.73 -9.20
C ARG A 36 -4.83 -2.70 -8.37
N VAL A 37 -3.72 -3.12 -8.98
CA VAL A 37 -2.36 -2.95 -8.46
C VAL A 37 -1.57 -2.14 -9.47
N TYR A 38 -0.77 -1.20 -8.97
CA TYR A 38 0.18 -0.44 -9.78
C TYR A 38 1.39 -0.10 -8.92
N TYR A 39 2.55 0.06 -9.56
CA TYR A 39 3.79 0.42 -8.90
C TYR A 39 4.43 1.62 -9.58
N LEU A 40 5.14 2.39 -8.79
CA LEU A 40 6.01 3.46 -9.25
C LEU A 40 7.43 2.98 -9.04
N TYR A 41 8.28 3.23 -10.02
CA TYR A 41 9.66 2.81 -10.02
C TYR A 41 10.53 3.94 -10.58
N ASP A 42 11.79 4.00 -10.11
CA ASP A 42 12.80 4.96 -10.56
C ASP A 42 12.35 6.43 -10.50
N VAL A 43 11.67 6.80 -9.40
CA VAL A 43 11.30 8.19 -9.13
C VAL A 43 12.51 8.91 -8.51
N PRO A 44 13.01 10.01 -9.12
CA PRO A 44 14.16 10.72 -8.59
C PRO A 44 13.95 11.20 -7.14
N GLY A 45 15.00 11.12 -6.34
CA GLY A 45 15.00 11.64 -4.97
C GLY A 45 14.67 13.13 -4.94
N GLY A 46 13.80 13.54 -4.01
CA GLY A 46 13.34 14.93 -3.89
C GLY A 46 12.28 15.34 -4.91
N ALA A 47 11.85 14.45 -5.82
CA ALA A 47 10.73 14.72 -6.70
C ALA A 47 9.40 14.71 -5.91
N THR A 48 8.56 15.70 -6.20
CA THR A 48 7.20 15.78 -5.64
C THR A 48 6.19 15.33 -6.67
N ARG A 49 5.18 14.57 -6.22
CA ARG A 49 4.00 14.24 -7.03
C ARG A 49 2.87 15.22 -6.76
N ALA A 50 1.96 15.38 -7.71
CA ALA A 50 0.83 16.30 -7.58
C ALA A 50 -0.03 15.98 -6.34
N GLY A 51 -0.53 17.02 -5.66
CA GLY A 51 -1.46 16.90 -4.55
C GLY A 51 -2.90 16.76 -5.05
N HIS A 52 -3.46 15.57 -4.90
CA HIS A 52 -4.86 15.30 -5.24
C HIS A 52 -5.53 14.47 -4.15
N ALA A 53 -6.86 14.51 -4.13
CA ALA A 53 -7.67 13.72 -3.22
C ALA A 53 -8.57 12.77 -4.01
N HIS A 54 -9.00 11.70 -3.36
CA HIS A 54 -9.97 10.77 -3.91
C HIS A 54 -11.31 10.90 -3.21
N LYS A 55 -12.40 10.74 -3.97
CA LYS A 55 -13.76 10.74 -3.41
C LYS A 55 -14.12 9.41 -2.73
N GLN A 56 -13.76 8.29 -3.36
CA GLN A 56 -14.17 6.94 -2.94
C GLN A 56 -13.04 5.89 -2.98
N LEU A 57 -11.84 6.25 -3.46
CA LEU A 57 -10.75 5.29 -3.59
C LEU A 57 -10.12 5.04 -2.22
N HIS A 58 -9.96 3.76 -1.88
CA HIS A 58 -9.15 3.28 -0.76
C HIS A 58 -7.85 2.69 -1.29
N GLN A 59 -6.73 2.94 -0.60
CA GLN A 59 -5.40 2.54 -1.06
C GLN A 59 -4.57 2.05 0.11
N LEU A 60 -3.78 1.00 -0.12
CA LEU A 60 -2.65 0.61 0.70
C LEU A 60 -1.38 1.06 -0.02
N ILE A 61 -0.50 1.78 0.68
CA ILE A 61 0.81 2.20 0.17
C ILE A 61 1.87 1.32 0.82
N ILE A 62 2.75 0.76 0.00
CA ILE A 62 3.93 0.00 0.43
C ILE A 62 5.14 0.88 0.08
N ALA A 63 6.02 1.12 1.05
CA ALA A 63 7.19 1.98 0.93
C ALA A 63 8.41 1.32 1.57
#